data_AF-A0A6J4HH99-F1
#
_entry.id   AF-A0A6J4HH99-F1
#
_cell.length_a   1.000
_cell.length_b   1.000
_cell.length_c   1.000
_cell.angle_alpha   90.00
_cell.angle_beta   90.00
_cell.angle_gamma   90.00
#
_symmetry.space_group_name_H-M   'P 1'
#
loop_
_entity.id
_entity.type
_entity.pdbx_description
1 polymer ?
#
loop_
_entity_poly.entity_id
_entity_poly.type
_entity_poly.pdbx_seq_one_letter_code
_entity_poly.pdbx_strand_id
1 'polypeptide(L)' 'MSIRQNWGHWRVFFFVGQDDQHVRSLPLAWTSLAPPDPFVSIAAGRAHFCFEDLLQLVQFCEARHG' A
#
# COMPACT_ATOMS: atom_id res chain seq x y z
N MET A 1 -7.61 4.94 -13.97
CA MET A 1 -7.49 3.64 -13.26
C MET A 1 -8.87 3.12 -12.89
N SER A 2 -9.04 1.82 -12.67
CA SER A 2 -10.30 1.22 -12.20
C SER A 2 -10.06 0.09 -11.20
N ILE A 3 -11.02 -0.13 -10.29
CA ILE A 3 -11.00 -1.24 -9.32
C ILE A 3 -12.10 -2.23 -9.69
N ARG A 4 -11.76 -3.52 -9.79
CA ARG A 4 -12.73 -4.59 -10.05
C ARG A 4 -12.30 -5.92 -9.43
N GLN A 5 -13.26 -6.79 -9.18
CA GLN A 5 -13.00 -8.18 -8.83
C GLN A 5 -12.47 -8.94 -10.06
N ASN A 6 -11.35 -9.64 -9.88
CA ASN A 6 -10.81 -10.55 -10.88
C ASN A 6 -9.96 -11.62 -10.20
N TRP A 7 -10.09 -12.88 -10.64
CA TRP A 7 -9.38 -14.03 -10.08
C TRP A 7 -9.53 -14.18 -8.55
N GLY A 8 -10.71 -13.87 -8.02
CA GLY A 8 -11.02 -13.98 -6.58
C GLY A 8 -10.47 -12.85 -5.71
N HIS A 9 -9.84 -11.83 -6.29
CA HIS A 9 -9.31 -10.67 -5.55
C HIS A 9 -9.80 -9.35 -6.15
N TRP A 10 -9.92 -8.33 -5.29
CA TRP A 10 -10.03 -6.95 -5.74
C TRP A 10 -8.69 -6.53 -6.35
N ARG A 11 -8.72 -5.92 -7.53
CA ARG A 11 -7.53 -5.49 -8.26
C ARG A 11 -7.68 -4.08 -8.78
N VAL A 12 -6.56 -3.35 -8.81
CA VAL A 12 -6.44 -2.04 -9.45
C VAL A 12 -5.89 -2.24 -10.85
N PHE A 13 -6.54 -1.67 -11.85
CA PHE A 13 -6.09 -1.64 -13.25
C PHE A 13 -5.67 -0.23 -13.61
N PHE A 14 -4.49 -0.10 -14.19
CA PHE A 14 -3.89 1.18 -14.55
C PHE A 14 -3.05 1.04 -15.82
N PHE A 15 -2.87 2.15 -16.52
CA PHE A 15 -2.04 2.21 -17.71
C PHE A 15 -0.57 2.43 -17.34
N VAL A 16 0.33 1.84 -18.11
CA VAL A 16 1.77 1.96 -17.95
C VAL A 16 2.37 2.51 -19.24
N GLY A 17 3.21 3.55 -19.10
CA GLY A 17 3.73 4.31 -20.23
C GLY A 17 2.79 5.43 -20.65
N GLN A 18 3.27 6.27 -21.57
CA GLN A 18 2.61 7.53 -21.94
C GLN A 18 1.45 7.36 -22.93
N ASP A 19 1.43 6.24 -23.66
CA ASP A 19 0.49 6.00 -24.76
C ASP A 19 -0.77 5.21 -24.35
N ASP A 20 -0.95 4.95 -23.04
CA ASP A 20 -2.04 4.14 -22.47
C ASP A 20 -2.26 2.77 -23.14
N GLN A 21 -1.27 2.26 -23.89
CA GLN A 21 -1.39 1.00 -24.64
C GLN A 21 -1.27 -0.23 -23.74
N HIS A 22 -0.62 -0.11 -22.59
CA HIS A 22 -0.34 -1.24 -21.71
C HIS A 22 -1.10 -1.12 -20.40
N VAL A 23 -2.12 -1.96 -20.20
CA VAL A 23 -2.81 -2.08 -18.92
C VAL A 23 -2.10 -3.11 -18.05
N ARG A 24 -1.76 -2.71 -16.82
CA ARG A 24 -1.29 -3.62 -15.77
C ARG A 24 -2.31 -3.69 -14.64
N SER A 25 -2.19 -4.74 -13.82
CA SER A 25 -3.00 -4.85 -12.61
C SER A 25 -2.21 -5.36 -11.42
N LEU A 26 -2.52 -4.80 -10.26
CA LEU A 26 -2.02 -5.25 -8.96
C LEU A 26 -3.20 -5.61 -8.06
N PRO A 27 -3.06 -6.58 -7.14
CA PRO A 27 -4.03 -6.75 -6.05
C PRO A 27 -4.26 -5.42 -5.33
N LEU A 28 -5.51 -5.08 -5.04
CA LEU A 28 -5.88 -3.85 -4.35
C LEU A 28 -5.11 -3.71 -3.03
N ALA A 29 -5.02 -4.81 -2.28
CA ALA A 29 -4.31 -4.92 -1.01
C ALA A 29 -2.81 -4.58 -1.06
N TRP A 30 -2.21 -4.46 -2.25
CA TRP A 30 -0.80 -4.10 -2.42
C TRP A 30 -0.59 -2.64 -2.80
N THR A 31 -1.65 -1.86 -2.85
CA THR A 31 -1.62 -0.46 -3.27
C THR A 31 -2.17 0.41 -2.15
N SER A 32 -1.79 1.68 -2.15
CA SER A 32 -2.35 2.68 -1.22
C SER A 32 -3.85 2.98 -1.41
N LEU A 33 -4.49 2.36 -2.41
CA LEU A 33 -5.93 2.44 -2.64
C LEU A 33 -6.71 1.41 -1.80
N ALA A 34 -6.01 0.45 -1.19
CA ALA A 34 -6.64 -0.46 -0.24
C ALA A 34 -7.24 0.33 0.93
N PRO A 35 -8.41 -0.09 1.46
CA PRO A 35 -8.85 0.41 2.75
C PRO A 35 -7.78 0.06 3.81
N PRO A 36 -7.64 0.88 4.86
CA PRO A 36 -6.74 0.58 5.97
C PRO A 36 -7.02 -0.81 6.54
N ASP A 37 -5.96 -1.52 6.90
CA ASP A 37 -6.11 -2.83 7.52
C ASP A 37 -6.94 -2.70 8.83
N PRO A 38 -7.91 -3.59 9.08
CA PRO A 38 -8.73 -3.53 10.29
C PRO A 38 -7.91 -3.54 11.57
N PHE A 39 -6.76 -4.25 11.61
CA PHE A 39 -5.86 -4.23 12.75
C PHE A 39 -5.33 -2.82 13.02
N VAL A 40 -4.86 -2.11 11.99
CA VAL A 40 -4.35 -0.74 12.13
C VAL A 40 -5.46 0.19 12.66
N SER A 41 -6.66 0.05 12.10
CA SER A 41 -7.84 0.83 12.50
C SER A 41 -8.23 0.57 13.97
N ILE A 42 -8.21 -0.69 14.41
CA ILE A 42 -8.55 -1.10 15.77
C ILE A 42 -7.45 -0.72 16.77
N ALA A 43 -6.20 -0.90 16.39
CA ALA A 43 -5.03 -0.57 17.21
C ALA A 43 -5.03 0.91 17.58
N ALA A 44 -5.43 1.79 16.66
CA ALA A 44 -5.61 3.22 16.90
C ALA A 44 -4.41 3.84 17.66
N GLY A 45 -3.19 3.58 17.17
CA GLY A 45 -1.95 4.08 17.75
C GLY A 45 -1.45 3.35 19.00
N ARG A 46 -2.10 2.25 19.42
CA ARG A 46 -1.69 1.45 20.60
C ARG A 46 -0.80 0.26 20.25
N ALA A 47 -0.56 -0.01 18.97
CA ALA A 47 0.45 -0.96 18.54
C ALA A 47 1.83 -0.30 18.68
N HIS A 48 2.75 -0.92 19.43
CA HIS A 48 4.11 -0.38 19.60
C HIS A 48 4.92 -0.39 18.29
N PHE A 49 4.55 -1.27 17.35
CA PHE A 49 5.19 -1.40 16.05
C PHE A 49 4.13 -1.72 14.99
N CYS A 50 3.53 -0.72 14.36
CA CYS A 50 2.91 -0.93 13.05
C CYS A 50 3.97 -0.82 11.93
N PHE A 51 3.64 -1.27 10.72
CA PHE A 51 4.57 -1.23 9.59
C PHE A 51 5.05 0.20 9.30
N GLU A 52 4.14 1.16 9.40
CA GLU A 52 4.44 2.58 9.24
C GLU A 52 5.39 3.09 10.34
N ASP A 53 5.20 2.68 11.59
CA ASP A 53 6.10 3.04 12.70
C ASP A 53 7.51 2.48 12.47
N LEU A 54 7.61 1.26 11.96
CA LEU A 54 8.89 0.63 11.63
C LEU A 54 9.60 1.36 10.48
N LEU A 55 8.88 1.80 9.45
CA LEU A 55 9.45 2.60 8.37
C LEU A 55 9.95 3.96 8.87
N GLN A 56 9.17 4.63 9.72
CA GLN A 56 9.60 5.88 10.36
C GLN A 56 10.84 5.67 11.24
N LEU A 57 10.89 4.57 11.99
CA LEU A 57 12.04 4.23 12.81
C LEU A 57 13.30 4.02 11.95
N VAL A 58 13.19 3.31 10.82
CA VAL A 58 14.32 3.11 9.89
C VAL A 58 14.82 4.46 9.36
N GLN A 59 13.92 5.32 8.88
CA GLN A 59 14.29 6.66 8.39
C GLN A 59 15.00 7.48 9.47
N PHE A 60 14.52 7.41 10.71
CA PHE A 60 15.15 8.07 11.84
C PHE A 60 16.54 7.51 12.17
N CYS A 61 16.71 6.19 12.12
CA CYS A 61 18.00 5.53 12.30
C CYS A 61 18.99 5.95 11.20
N GLU A 62 18.58 5.93 9.93
CA GLU A 62 19.43 6.33 8.80
C GLU A 62 19.86 7.80 8.93
N ALA A 63 18.95 8.70 9.30
CA ALA A 63 19.25 10.13 9.47
C ALA A 63 20.22 10.44 10.62
N ARG A 64 20.33 9.56 11.64
CA ARG A 64 21.28 9.75 12.77
C ARG A 64 22.65 9.11 12.53
N HIS A 65 22.77 8.25 11.53
CA HIS A 65 24.00 7.53 11.18
C HIS A 65 24.70 8.09 9.93
N GLY A 66 24.14 9.12 9.30
CA GLY A 66 24.72 9.86 8.15
C GLY A 66 25.44 11.14 8.53
#